data_AF-A0A7I7LMI6-F1
#
_entry.id   AF-A0A7I7LMI6-F1
#
_cell.length_a   1.000
_cell.length_b   1.000
_cell.length_c   1.000
_cell.angle_alpha   90.00
_cell.angle_beta   90.00
_cell.angle_gamma   90.00
#
_symmetry.space_group_name_H-M   'P 1'
#
loop_
_entity.id
_entity.type
_entity.pdbx_description
1 polymer ?
#
loop_
_entity_poly.entity_id
_entity_poly.type
_entity_poly.pdbx_seq_one_letter_code
_entity_poly.pdbx_strand_id
1 'polypeptide(L)'
;MSTDGPDGQVGPAQRIAAGYDVDGQALQLGSVVIDGEADPAAQIRIPLATVNRHGLVAGATGTGKTKTLQLIAEQLSAAGVSVLMADVKGDLSGLSRAGQTDDKLAARAEETGDAWTPTAFPVEFLSLGAGGVGVPVRATISSFGPILLAKVLGLNATQESTLGLIFHWADQRELPLLDLKDLRAVITHLISDEGKAELKSLGAVSPTTARAGASSLCSSWGVSPCARCCSPPS
;
A
#
# COMPACT_ATOMS: atom_id res chain seq x y z
N MET A 1 -13.12 40.00 41.19
CA MET A 1 -11.68 40.27 41.26
C MET A 1 -11.21 40.31 39.82
N SER A 2 -11.09 41.52 39.30
CA SER A 2 -10.89 41.83 37.89
C SER A 2 -9.43 41.65 37.51
N THR A 3 -9.17 41.03 36.36
CA THR A 3 -7.91 41.15 35.64
C THR A 3 -8.21 41.27 34.15
N ASP A 4 -8.65 42.46 33.73
CA ASP A 4 -8.38 42.94 32.38
C ASP A 4 -7.02 43.65 32.41
N GLY A 5 -6.07 43.15 31.63
CA GLY A 5 -4.77 43.77 31.39
C GLY A 5 -4.54 43.92 29.88
N PRO A 6 -4.01 45.05 29.39
CA PRO A 6 -3.93 45.37 27.97
C PRO A 6 -2.63 44.82 27.35
N ASP A 7 -2.57 43.50 27.17
CA ASP A 7 -1.70 42.81 26.21
C ASP A 7 -2.43 41.55 25.78
N GLY A 8 -2.77 41.44 24.48
CA GLY A 8 -3.53 40.34 23.89
C GLY A 8 -2.77 39.01 23.93
N GLN A 9 -2.65 38.41 25.11
CA GLN A 9 -2.01 37.12 25.30
C GLN A 9 -2.91 36.02 24.72
N VAL A 10 -2.56 35.64 23.49
CA VAL A 10 -3.03 34.42 22.81
C VAL A 10 -2.95 33.25 23.79
N GLY A 11 -4.10 32.63 24.08
CA GLY A 11 -4.24 31.50 25.00
C GLY A 11 -3.39 30.30 24.57
N PRO A 12 -3.08 29.35 25.47
CA PRO A 12 -2.18 28.25 25.14
C PRO A 12 -2.66 27.40 23.96
N ALA A 13 -3.98 27.22 23.80
CA ALA A 13 -4.57 26.50 22.69
C ALA A 13 -4.30 27.20 21.35
N GLN A 14 -4.51 28.51 21.31
CA GLN A 14 -4.27 29.33 20.12
C GLN A 14 -2.78 29.40 19.78
N ARG A 15 -1.88 29.39 20.78
CA ARG A 15 -0.43 29.31 20.53
C ARG A 15 -0.03 27.99 19.87
N ILE A 16 -0.63 26.87 20.28
CA ILE A 16 -0.40 25.57 19.64
C ILE A 16 -0.95 25.61 18.21
N ALA A 17 -2.20 26.04 18.03
CA ALA A 17 -2.85 26.11 16.72
C ALA A 17 -2.12 27.02 15.73
N ALA A 18 -1.52 28.12 16.20
CA ALA A 18 -0.69 28.99 15.37
C ALA A 18 0.52 28.27 14.75
N GLY A 19 1.05 27.23 15.40
CA GLY A 19 2.11 26.38 14.83
C GLY A 19 1.63 25.43 13.72
N TYR A 20 0.31 25.25 13.59
CA TYR A 20 -0.36 24.49 12.54
C TYR A 20 -1.17 25.40 11.61
N ASP A 21 -0.88 26.71 11.63
CA ASP A 21 -1.44 27.63 10.66
C ASP A 21 -0.75 27.47 9.33
N VAL A 22 -1.54 27.24 8.29
CA VAL A 22 -1.07 26.78 6.99
C VAL A 22 -1.87 27.46 5.90
N ASP A 23 -1.16 27.98 4.89
CA ASP A 23 -1.77 28.55 3.71
C ASP A 23 -2.28 27.45 2.75
N GLY A 24 -3.41 27.71 2.10
CA GLY A 24 -3.98 26.82 1.09
C GLY A 24 -4.76 25.63 1.67
N GLN A 25 -4.87 24.56 0.87
CA GLN A 25 -5.62 23.37 1.26
C GLN A 25 -4.86 22.53 2.29
N ALA A 26 -5.58 22.07 3.31
CA ALA A 26 -5.03 21.28 4.38
C ALA A 26 -6.04 20.22 4.86
N LEU A 27 -5.53 19.12 5.40
CA LEU A 27 -6.30 18.16 6.17
C LEU A 27 -6.58 18.76 7.55
N GLN A 28 -7.83 18.73 7.98
CA GLN A 28 -8.27 19.10 9.31
C GLN A 28 -8.33 17.84 10.18
N LEU A 29 -7.51 17.78 11.23
CA LEU A 29 -7.42 16.59 12.09
C LEU A 29 -8.24 16.71 13.38
N GLY A 30 -8.59 17.94 13.78
CA GLY A 30 -9.36 18.22 14.98
C GLY A 30 -8.88 19.52 15.64
N SER A 31 -9.23 19.69 16.91
CA SER A 31 -8.89 20.87 17.71
C SER A 31 -7.95 20.57 18.87
N VAL A 32 -7.30 21.61 19.39
CA VAL A 32 -6.48 21.53 20.60
C VAL A 32 -7.36 21.26 21.81
N VAL A 33 -6.92 20.36 22.68
CA VAL A 33 -7.56 20.05 23.96
C VAL A 33 -6.65 20.49 25.11
N ILE A 34 -7.18 21.26 26.05
CA ILE A 34 -6.50 21.68 27.28
C ILE A 34 -7.39 21.36 28.46
N ASP A 35 -6.84 20.70 29.48
CA ASP A 35 -7.56 20.30 30.70
C ASP A 35 -8.87 19.51 30.44
N GLY A 36 -8.93 18.78 29.32
CA GLY A 36 -10.07 17.98 28.90
C GLY A 36 -11.11 18.71 28.06
N GLU A 37 -10.98 20.03 27.90
CA GLU A 37 -11.86 20.86 27.09
C GLU A 37 -11.25 21.10 25.70
N ALA A 38 -12.01 20.84 24.64
CA ALA A 38 -11.60 21.13 23.27
C ALA A 38 -11.90 22.59 22.93
N ASP A 39 -10.94 23.28 22.30
CA ASP A 39 -11.14 24.64 21.82
C ASP A 39 -11.45 24.62 20.32
N PRO A 40 -12.72 24.78 19.89
CA PRO A 40 -13.11 24.69 18.49
C PRO A 40 -12.50 25.81 17.61
N ALA A 41 -11.95 26.87 18.20
CA ALA A 41 -11.24 27.90 17.44
C ALA A 41 -9.75 27.55 17.22
N ALA A 42 -9.19 26.60 17.98
CA ALA A 42 -7.79 26.19 17.91
C ALA A 42 -7.61 24.93 17.07
N GLN A 43 -7.69 25.06 15.73
CA GLN A 43 -7.66 23.94 14.80
C GLN A 43 -6.24 23.39 14.52
N ILE A 44 -6.13 22.07 14.41
CA ILE A 44 -4.92 21.35 14.00
C ILE A 44 -5.07 20.87 12.57
N ARG A 45 -4.16 21.33 11.72
CA ARG A 45 -4.20 21.08 10.27
C ARG A 45 -2.87 20.57 9.74
N ILE A 46 -2.92 19.78 8.66
CA ILE A 46 -1.74 19.30 7.92
C ILE A 46 -1.85 19.80 6.47
N PRO A 47 -0.89 20.59 5.95
CA PRO A 47 -0.95 21.05 4.57
C PRO A 47 -0.95 19.86 3.60
N LEU A 48 -1.80 19.89 2.58
CA LEU A 48 -1.88 18.80 1.60
C LEU A 48 -0.54 18.52 0.91
N ALA A 49 0.27 19.56 0.68
CA ALA A 49 1.59 19.46 0.07
C ALA A 49 2.57 18.58 0.86
N THR A 50 2.31 18.33 2.14
CA THR A 50 3.17 17.51 3.02
C THR A 50 2.74 16.04 3.11
N VAL A 51 1.58 15.69 2.56
CA VAL A 51 0.99 14.33 2.63
C VAL A 51 1.77 13.32 1.76
N ASN A 52 2.70 13.77 0.94
CA ASN A 52 3.66 12.91 0.24
C ASN A 52 4.75 12.31 1.17
N ARG A 53 4.76 12.66 2.45
CA ARG A 53 5.63 12.08 3.47
C ARG A 53 4.93 10.91 4.17
N HIS A 54 5.72 9.94 4.63
CA HIS A 54 5.19 8.80 5.38
C HIS A 54 4.68 9.25 6.77
N GLY A 55 3.52 8.72 7.16
CA GLY A 55 2.92 8.92 8.47
C GLY A 55 2.54 7.60 9.13
N LEU A 56 2.37 7.62 10.46
CA LEU A 56 1.96 6.46 11.25
C LEU A 56 0.78 6.84 12.14
N VAL A 57 -0.36 6.17 11.94
CA VAL A 57 -1.51 6.24 12.86
C VAL A 57 -1.46 5.03 13.78
N ALA A 58 -1.07 5.25 15.03
CA ALA A 58 -0.95 4.21 16.05
C ALA A 58 -1.84 4.52 17.27
N GLY A 59 -2.23 3.48 18.00
CA GLY A 59 -3.11 3.57 19.16
C GLY A 59 -3.65 2.20 19.57
N ALA A 60 -4.21 2.08 20.77
CA ALA A 60 -4.85 0.84 21.23
C ALA A 60 -6.10 0.49 20.40
N THR A 61 -6.60 -0.73 20.52
CA THR A 61 -7.88 -1.11 19.86
C THR A 61 -9.01 -0.25 20.41
N GLY A 62 -9.87 0.26 19.53
CA GLY A 62 -10.99 1.13 19.90
C GLY A 62 -10.66 2.62 20.04
N THR A 63 -9.40 3.04 19.91
CA THR A 63 -9.01 4.46 20.04
C THR A 63 -9.19 5.29 18.75
N GLY A 64 -10.05 4.86 17.83
CA GLY A 64 -10.37 5.65 16.64
C GLY A 64 -9.40 5.57 15.46
N LYS A 65 -8.40 4.65 15.44
CA LYS A 65 -7.46 4.52 14.30
C LYS A 65 -8.15 4.48 12.94
N THR A 66 -9.18 3.64 12.80
CA THR A 66 -9.97 3.54 11.56
C THR A 66 -10.69 4.85 11.24
N LYS A 67 -11.24 5.54 12.25
CA LYS A 67 -11.90 6.84 12.07
C LYS A 67 -10.94 7.92 11.61
N THR A 68 -9.73 7.96 12.15
CA THR A 68 -8.67 8.87 11.68
C THR A 68 -8.29 8.57 10.23
N LEU A 69 -8.15 7.30 9.84
CA LEU A 69 -7.87 6.93 8.45
C LEU A 69 -9.02 7.30 7.50
N GLN A 70 -10.27 7.07 7.91
CA GLN A 70 -11.46 7.49 7.17
C GLN A 70 -11.45 9.01 6.95
N LEU A 71 -11.29 9.79 8.02
CA LEU A 71 -11.23 11.26 7.96
C LEU A 71 -10.17 11.76 6.97
N ILE A 72 -8.97 11.19 7.01
CA ILE A 72 -7.89 11.56 6.09
C ILE A 72 -8.26 11.19 4.65
N ALA A 73 -8.80 9.99 4.41
CA ALA A 73 -9.16 9.53 3.07
C ALA A 73 -10.31 10.35 2.46
N GLU A 74 -11.32 10.69 3.26
CA GLU A 74 -12.45 11.54 2.88
C GLU A 74 -11.96 12.91 2.41
N GLN A 75 -11.12 13.57 3.20
CA GLN A 75 -10.59 14.90 2.87
C GLN A 75 -9.65 14.88 1.67
N LEU A 76 -8.81 13.85 1.53
CA LEU A 76 -7.97 13.68 0.33
C LEU A 76 -8.82 13.46 -0.92
N SER A 77 -9.87 12.62 -0.84
CA SER A 77 -10.80 12.42 -1.94
C SER A 77 -11.55 13.72 -2.29
N ALA A 78 -11.97 14.50 -1.30
CA ALA A 78 -12.62 15.80 -1.51
C ALA A 78 -11.69 16.82 -2.18
N ALA A 79 -10.39 16.73 -1.91
CA ALA A 79 -9.35 17.53 -2.55
C ALA A 79 -8.94 17.02 -3.95
N GLY A 80 -9.56 15.95 -4.45
CA GLY A 80 -9.24 15.35 -5.75
C GLY A 80 -7.99 14.46 -5.75
N VAL A 81 -7.49 14.07 -4.58
CA VAL A 81 -6.34 13.16 -4.44
C VAL A 81 -6.86 11.72 -4.38
N SER A 82 -6.39 10.87 -5.29
CA SER A 82 -6.72 9.44 -5.27
C SER A 82 -6.05 8.74 -4.08
N VAL A 83 -6.82 7.97 -3.33
CA VAL A 83 -6.36 7.24 -2.14
C VAL A 83 -6.52 5.74 -2.37
N LEU A 84 -5.42 4.98 -2.22
CA LEU A 84 -5.44 3.52 -2.21
C LEU A 84 -5.24 3.05 -0.77
N MET A 85 -6.16 2.23 -0.26
CA MET A 85 -6.09 1.68 1.09
C MET A 85 -6.28 0.17 1.07
N ALA A 86 -5.47 -0.54 1.86
CA ALA A 86 -5.65 -1.97 2.11
C ALA A 86 -6.60 -2.15 3.30
N ASP A 87 -7.83 -2.60 3.03
CA ASP A 87 -8.83 -2.85 4.08
C ASP A 87 -8.83 -4.31 4.52
N VAL A 88 -7.94 -4.65 5.45
CA VAL A 88 -7.80 -6.03 5.97
C VAL A 88 -8.99 -6.43 6.84
N LYS A 89 -9.66 -5.47 7.49
CA LYS A 89 -10.74 -5.72 8.47
C LYS A 89 -12.14 -5.51 7.91
N GLY A 90 -12.28 -4.83 6.77
CA GLY A 90 -13.56 -4.45 6.20
C GLY A 90 -14.12 -3.14 6.78
N ASP A 91 -13.37 -2.46 7.65
CA ASP A 91 -13.85 -1.29 8.40
C ASP A 91 -13.84 -0.01 7.55
N LEU A 92 -13.20 0.01 6.38
CA LEU A 92 -13.09 1.17 5.49
C LEU A 92 -14.14 1.16 4.36
N SER A 93 -14.77 0.02 4.10
CA SER A 93 -15.82 -0.14 3.09
C SER A 93 -17.02 0.82 3.25
N GLY A 94 -17.25 1.31 4.48
CA GLY A 94 -18.28 2.29 4.81
C GLY A 94 -18.16 3.63 4.07
N LEU A 95 -16.97 4.00 3.57
CA LEU A 95 -16.73 5.25 2.82
C LEU A 95 -17.61 5.41 1.57
N SER A 96 -18.09 4.29 1.02
CA SER A 96 -18.98 4.26 -0.15
C SER A 96 -20.41 4.77 0.13
N ARG A 97 -20.77 4.98 1.40
CA ARG A 97 -22.10 5.41 1.83
C ARG A 97 -21.98 6.59 2.77
N ALA A 98 -22.96 7.48 2.72
CA ALA A 98 -23.07 8.53 3.71
C ALA A 98 -23.20 7.89 5.11
N GLY A 99 -22.44 8.42 6.06
CA GLY A 99 -22.51 7.98 7.46
C GLY A 99 -23.91 8.18 8.04
N GLN A 100 -24.19 7.51 9.15
CA GLN A 100 -25.36 7.82 9.97
C GLN A 100 -24.93 8.77 11.07
N THR A 101 -25.64 9.88 11.22
CA THR A 101 -25.44 10.77 12.36
C THR A 101 -26.02 10.12 13.61
N ASP A 102 -25.26 10.12 14.70
CA ASP A 102 -25.74 9.82 16.03
C ASP A 102 -25.37 10.97 17.00
N ASP A 103 -25.99 10.97 18.19
CA ASP A 103 -25.80 12.04 19.17
C ASP A 103 -24.33 12.21 19.60
N LYS A 104 -23.56 11.11 19.62
CA LYS A 104 -22.14 11.13 20.01
C LYS A 104 -21.29 11.80 18.95
N LEU A 105 -21.55 11.52 17.68
CA LEU A 105 -20.85 12.10 16.55
C LEU A 105 -21.19 13.58 16.40
N ALA A 106 -22.46 13.94 16.56
CA ALA A 106 -22.90 15.34 16.54
C ALA A 106 -22.26 16.16 17.66
N ALA A 107 -22.30 15.66 18.91
CA ALA A 107 -21.64 16.31 20.04
C ALA A 107 -20.13 16.45 19.81
N ARG A 108 -19.49 15.41 19.27
CA ARG A 108 -18.05 15.46 18.97
C ARG A 108 -17.71 16.49 17.90
N ALA A 109 -18.49 16.56 16.83
CA ALA A 109 -18.29 17.53 15.77
C ALA A 109 -18.42 18.97 16.30
N GLU A 110 -19.41 19.22 17.17
CA GLU A 110 -19.60 20.50 17.85
C GLU A 110 -18.43 20.84 18.79
N GLU A 111 -18.01 19.90 19.64
CA GLU A 111 -16.85 20.05 20.54
C GLU A 111 -15.57 20.41 19.77
N THR A 112 -15.34 19.79 18.61
CA THR A 112 -14.13 20.01 17.82
C THR A 112 -14.24 21.15 16.82
N GLY A 113 -15.41 21.76 16.66
CA GLY A 113 -15.68 22.76 15.62
C GLY A 113 -15.58 22.18 14.19
N ASP A 114 -15.84 20.88 14.04
CA ASP A 114 -15.83 20.20 12.75
C ASP A 114 -17.20 20.37 12.08
N ALA A 115 -17.21 20.86 10.84
CA ALA A 115 -18.44 20.99 10.04
C ALA A 115 -18.79 19.65 9.35
N TRP A 116 -18.65 18.54 10.09
CA TRP A 116 -18.84 17.22 9.55
C TRP A 116 -20.27 17.02 9.06
N THR A 117 -20.41 16.64 7.80
CA THR A 117 -21.70 16.28 7.20
C THR A 117 -21.64 14.88 6.62
N PRO A 118 -22.65 14.03 6.86
CA PRO A 118 -22.71 12.70 6.27
C PRO A 118 -22.58 12.75 4.74
N THR A 119 -21.48 12.22 4.22
CA THR A 119 -21.16 12.28 2.79
C THR A 119 -20.68 10.92 2.30
N ALA A 120 -21.12 10.52 1.11
CA ALA A 120 -20.60 9.34 0.43
C ALA A 120 -19.45 9.75 -0.50
N PHE A 121 -18.42 8.92 -0.59
CA PHE A 121 -17.26 9.16 -1.44
C PHE A 121 -17.18 8.15 -2.59
N PRO A 122 -16.56 8.52 -3.73
CA PRO A 122 -16.34 7.59 -4.83
C PRO A 122 -15.36 6.49 -4.38
N VAL A 123 -15.86 5.26 -4.23
CA VAL A 123 -15.07 4.11 -3.79
C VAL A 123 -15.18 3.00 -4.83
N GLU A 124 -14.02 2.52 -5.28
CA GLU A 124 -13.92 1.30 -6.07
C GLU A 124 -13.29 0.19 -5.21
N PHE A 125 -14.00 -0.93 -5.09
CA PHE A 125 -13.50 -2.08 -4.34
C PHE A 125 -12.62 -2.93 -5.23
N LEU A 126 -11.36 -3.08 -4.83
CA LEU A 126 -10.39 -3.92 -5.52
C LEU A 126 -10.22 -5.24 -4.78
N SER A 127 -10.27 -6.35 -5.53
CA SER A 127 -10.04 -7.68 -5.00
C SER A 127 -8.69 -8.23 -5.45
N LEU A 128 -7.96 -8.85 -4.51
CA LEU A 128 -6.75 -9.61 -4.82
C LEU A 128 -7.14 -11.05 -5.13
N GLY A 129 -6.92 -11.48 -6.38
CA GLY A 129 -7.21 -12.84 -6.84
C GLY A 129 -8.61 -13.01 -7.45
N ALA A 130 -8.99 -14.26 -7.71
CA ALA A 130 -10.17 -14.60 -8.50
C ALA A 130 -11.47 -14.84 -7.70
N GLY A 131 -11.44 -14.66 -6.37
CA GLY A 131 -12.53 -15.12 -5.50
C GLY A 131 -13.05 -14.12 -4.47
N GLY A 132 -12.53 -12.88 -4.44
CA GLY A 132 -13.02 -11.87 -3.51
C GLY A 132 -14.08 -10.95 -4.13
N VAL A 133 -14.70 -10.13 -3.28
CA VAL A 133 -15.69 -9.12 -3.67
C VAL A 133 -14.96 -7.88 -4.18
N GLY A 134 -15.27 -7.45 -5.41
CA GLY A 134 -14.68 -6.26 -6.04
C GLY A 134 -14.11 -6.53 -7.44
N VAL A 135 -13.53 -5.50 -8.04
CA VAL A 135 -12.82 -5.59 -9.32
C VAL A 135 -11.52 -6.35 -9.11
N PRO A 136 -11.30 -7.49 -9.80
CA PRO A 136 -10.10 -8.28 -9.61
C PRO A 136 -8.89 -7.53 -10.17
N VAL A 137 -7.94 -7.21 -9.30
CA VAL A 137 -6.65 -6.66 -9.71
C VAL A 137 -5.81 -7.79 -10.26
N ARG A 138 -5.53 -7.73 -11.57
CA ARG A 138 -4.63 -8.66 -12.25
C ARG A 138 -3.30 -7.97 -12.48
N ALA A 139 -2.23 -8.61 -12.03
CA ALA A 139 -0.87 -8.22 -12.36
C ALA A 139 -0.15 -9.46 -12.90
N THR A 140 0.56 -9.30 -14.02
CA THR A 140 1.36 -10.38 -14.58
C THR A 140 2.74 -10.40 -13.95
N ILE A 141 3.40 -11.56 -13.96
CA ILE A 141 4.79 -11.67 -13.53
C ILE A 141 5.69 -10.74 -14.37
N SER A 142 5.44 -10.64 -15.67
CA SER A 142 6.10 -9.67 -16.55
C SER A 142 5.93 -8.21 -16.07
N SER A 143 4.75 -7.81 -15.59
CA SER A 143 4.51 -6.43 -15.10
C SER A 143 5.23 -6.09 -13.78
N PHE A 144 5.52 -7.09 -12.94
CA PHE A 144 6.34 -6.89 -11.74
C PHE A 144 7.81 -6.65 -12.12
N GLY A 145 8.28 -7.35 -13.14
CA GLY A 145 9.68 -7.34 -13.54
C GLY A 145 10.59 -8.10 -12.54
N PRO A 146 11.83 -8.40 -12.94
CA PRO A 146 12.71 -9.28 -12.18
C PRO A 146 13.18 -8.66 -10.86
N ILE A 147 13.38 -7.34 -10.80
CA ILE A 147 13.91 -6.64 -9.60
C ILE A 147 12.87 -6.62 -8.48
N LEU A 148 11.64 -6.16 -8.76
CA LEU A 148 10.60 -6.09 -7.74
C LEU A 148 10.23 -7.49 -7.27
N LEU A 149 10.12 -8.44 -8.21
CA LEU A 149 9.87 -9.84 -7.88
C LEU A 149 10.97 -10.40 -6.98
N ALA A 150 12.25 -10.16 -7.28
CA ALA A 150 13.37 -10.58 -6.44
C ALA A 150 13.29 -10.04 -5.01
N LYS A 151 12.92 -8.77 -4.84
CA LYS A 151 12.71 -8.16 -3.52
C LYS A 151 11.56 -8.80 -2.75
N VAL A 152 10.42 -9.03 -3.42
CA VAL A 152 9.23 -9.67 -2.81
C VAL A 152 9.55 -11.08 -2.31
N LEU A 153 10.41 -11.80 -3.03
CA LEU A 153 10.79 -13.17 -2.72
C LEU A 153 12.01 -13.28 -1.80
N GLY A 154 12.62 -12.16 -1.42
CA GLY A 154 13.84 -12.15 -0.59
C GLY A 154 15.05 -12.79 -1.26
N LEU A 155 15.20 -12.62 -2.58
CA LEU A 155 16.33 -13.18 -3.32
C LEU A 155 17.64 -12.44 -3.03
N ASN A 156 18.75 -13.16 -3.09
CA ASN A 156 20.08 -12.56 -3.07
C ASN A 156 20.49 -12.01 -4.46
N ALA A 157 21.58 -11.23 -4.52
CA ALA A 157 22.04 -10.59 -5.76
C ALA A 157 22.31 -11.58 -6.93
N THR A 158 22.82 -12.78 -6.62
CA THR A 158 23.06 -13.82 -7.64
C THR A 158 21.75 -14.36 -8.21
N GLN A 159 20.77 -14.60 -7.34
CA GLN A 159 19.44 -15.05 -7.72
C GLN A 159 18.66 -13.98 -8.48
N GLU A 160 18.75 -12.71 -8.07
CA GLU A 160 18.16 -11.56 -8.79
C GLU A 160 18.76 -11.43 -10.20
N SER A 161 20.08 -11.51 -10.33
CA SER A 161 20.75 -11.50 -11.63
C SER A 161 20.30 -12.67 -12.52
N THR A 162 20.18 -13.87 -11.94
CA THR A 162 19.68 -15.04 -12.66
C THR A 162 18.22 -14.85 -13.10
N LEU A 163 17.37 -14.32 -12.22
CA LEU A 163 15.97 -14.03 -12.53
C LEU A 163 15.85 -12.98 -13.66
N GLY A 164 16.72 -11.97 -13.67
CA GLY A 164 16.81 -10.99 -14.75
C GLY A 164 17.10 -11.62 -16.12
N LEU A 165 18.03 -12.59 -16.18
CA LEU A 165 18.33 -13.31 -17.42
C LEU A 165 17.16 -14.16 -17.90
N ILE A 166 16.44 -14.78 -16.97
CA ILE A 166 15.27 -15.61 -17.27
C ILE A 166 14.15 -14.76 -17.87
N PHE A 167 13.89 -13.58 -17.31
CA PHE A 167 12.96 -12.62 -17.88
C PHE A 167 13.40 -12.16 -19.27
N HIS A 168 14.68 -11.80 -19.43
CA HIS A 168 15.20 -11.38 -20.73
C HIS A 168 15.07 -12.46 -21.81
N TRP A 169 15.33 -13.73 -21.46
CA TRP A 169 15.17 -14.87 -22.38
C TRP A 169 13.71 -15.07 -22.78
N ALA A 170 12.77 -14.94 -21.83
CA ALA A 170 11.35 -15.07 -22.10
C ALA A 170 10.85 -13.95 -23.01
N ASP A 171 11.30 -12.72 -22.79
CA ASP A 171 10.97 -11.56 -23.62
C ASP A 171 11.50 -11.72 -25.06
N GLN A 172 12.74 -12.20 -25.24
CA GLN A 172 13.31 -12.46 -26.57
C GLN A 172 12.53 -13.50 -27.39
N ARG A 173 11.77 -14.36 -26.72
CA ARG A 173 10.97 -15.43 -27.34
C ARG A 173 9.48 -15.13 -27.37
N GLU A 174 9.10 -13.91 -27.00
CA GLU A 174 7.70 -13.49 -26.92
C GLU A 174 6.86 -14.43 -26.03
N LEU A 175 7.44 -14.91 -24.93
CA LEU A 175 6.79 -15.76 -23.94
C LEU A 175 6.33 -14.91 -22.74
N PRO A 176 5.10 -14.35 -22.76
CA PRO A 176 4.63 -13.53 -21.66
C PRO A 176 4.50 -14.36 -20.38
N LEU A 177 5.10 -13.89 -19.29
CA LEU A 177 4.99 -14.52 -17.98
C LEU A 177 3.74 -13.96 -17.28
N LEU A 178 2.62 -14.65 -17.41
CA LEU A 178 1.35 -14.20 -16.86
C LEU A 178 1.25 -14.54 -15.38
N ASP A 179 1.66 -15.74 -15.00
CA ASP A 179 1.61 -16.22 -13.61
C ASP A 179 2.91 -16.93 -13.16
N LEU A 180 2.92 -17.38 -11.90
CA LEU A 180 4.06 -18.10 -11.33
C LEU A 180 4.28 -19.49 -11.94
N LYS A 181 3.28 -20.09 -12.60
CA LYS A 181 3.42 -21.37 -13.30
C LYS A 181 4.21 -21.15 -14.59
N ASP A 182 3.96 -20.07 -15.30
CA ASP A 182 4.72 -19.71 -16.51
C ASP A 182 6.19 -19.50 -16.17
N LEU A 183 6.48 -18.69 -15.15
CA LEU A 183 7.86 -18.47 -14.69
C LEU A 183 8.53 -19.78 -14.26
N ARG A 184 7.81 -20.66 -13.55
CA ARG A 184 8.31 -21.99 -13.16
C ARG A 184 8.59 -22.87 -14.36
N ALA A 185 7.72 -22.85 -15.38
CA ALA A 185 7.91 -23.62 -16.60
C ALA A 185 9.17 -23.16 -17.35
N VAL A 186 9.38 -21.84 -17.47
CA VAL A 186 10.59 -21.27 -18.06
C VAL A 186 11.85 -21.66 -17.27
N ILE A 187 11.83 -21.53 -15.95
CA ILE A 187 12.96 -21.97 -15.09
C ILE A 187 13.26 -23.45 -15.31
N THR A 188 12.21 -24.29 -15.34
CA THR A 188 12.34 -25.74 -15.51
C THR A 188 12.91 -26.10 -16.88
N HIS A 189 12.49 -25.40 -17.92
CA HIS A 189 13.04 -25.56 -19.27
C HIS A 189 14.52 -25.16 -19.32
N LEU A 190 14.89 -24.00 -18.77
CA LEU A 190 16.28 -23.49 -18.83
C LEU A 190 17.29 -24.36 -18.06
N ILE A 191 16.84 -25.17 -17.09
CA ILE A 191 17.68 -26.13 -16.38
C ILE A 191 17.65 -27.55 -16.98
N SER A 192 16.76 -27.82 -17.95
CA SER A 192 16.66 -29.11 -18.64
C SER A 192 17.84 -29.33 -19.59
N ASP A 193 17.99 -30.54 -20.14
CA ASP A 193 19.06 -30.84 -21.09
C ASP A 193 18.95 -30.03 -22.39
N GLU A 194 17.71 -29.76 -22.82
CA GLU A 194 17.38 -28.96 -24.00
C GLU A 194 17.66 -27.47 -23.78
N GLY A 195 17.22 -26.90 -22.65
CA GLY A 195 17.37 -25.46 -22.38
C GLY A 195 18.77 -25.04 -21.90
N LYS A 196 19.64 -25.99 -21.53
CA LYS A 196 21.02 -25.71 -21.09
C LYS A 196 21.85 -24.97 -22.13
N ALA A 197 21.65 -25.23 -23.42
CA ALA A 197 22.38 -24.52 -24.48
C ALA A 197 21.92 -23.07 -24.59
N GLU A 198 20.63 -22.82 -24.38
CA GLU A 198 20.03 -21.48 -24.45
C GLU A 198 20.38 -20.65 -23.21
N LEU A 199 20.41 -21.27 -22.03
CA LEU A 199 20.88 -20.59 -20.81
C LEU A 199 22.36 -20.14 -20.94
N LYS A 200 23.18 -20.90 -21.67
CA LYS A 200 24.59 -20.56 -21.93
C LYS A 200 24.75 -19.36 -22.88
N SER A 201 23.88 -19.18 -23.85
CA SER A 201 23.98 -18.08 -24.82
C SER A 201 23.58 -16.72 -24.25
N LEU A 202 22.90 -16.68 -23.10
CA LEU A 202 22.49 -15.47 -22.38
C LEU A 202 23.64 -14.73 -21.66
N GLY A 203 24.85 -15.29 -21.64
CA GLY A 203 26.10 -14.54 -21.53
C GLY A 203 26.51 -13.92 -20.17
N ALA A 204 25.72 -13.96 -19.10
CA ALA A 204 26.05 -13.17 -17.90
C ALA A 204 26.51 -13.95 -16.64
N VAL A 205 26.57 -15.27 -16.67
CA VAL A 205 27.07 -16.07 -15.53
C VAL A 205 27.65 -17.39 -16.01
N SER A 206 28.65 -17.93 -15.29
CA SER A 206 29.15 -19.28 -15.60
C SER A 206 27.94 -20.25 -15.65
N PRO A 207 27.93 -21.25 -16.55
CA PRO A 207 26.79 -22.18 -16.67
C PRO A 207 26.43 -22.84 -15.34
N THR A 208 27.43 -22.99 -14.47
CA THR A 208 27.32 -23.52 -13.10
C THR A 208 26.60 -22.55 -12.17
N THR A 209 26.88 -21.24 -12.26
CA THR A 209 26.29 -20.21 -11.40
C THR A 209 24.84 -19.92 -11.79
N ALA A 210 24.53 -19.81 -13.07
CA ALA A 210 23.16 -19.62 -13.55
C ALA A 210 22.27 -20.82 -13.16
N ARG A 211 22.82 -22.03 -13.29
CA ARG A 211 22.14 -23.26 -12.86
C ARG A 211 21.97 -23.30 -11.35
N ALA A 212 23.01 -23.00 -10.58
CA ALA A 212 22.92 -22.96 -9.12
C ALA A 212 21.88 -21.93 -8.66
N GLY A 213 21.81 -20.75 -9.30
CA GLY A 213 20.80 -19.73 -9.07
C GLY A 213 19.39 -20.23 -9.39
N ALA A 214 19.17 -20.78 -10.59
CA ALA A 214 17.87 -21.28 -11.03
C ALA A 214 17.39 -22.49 -10.21
N SER A 215 18.29 -23.42 -9.88
CA SER A 215 18.00 -24.57 -9.00
C SER A 215 17.74 -24.11 -7.56
N SER A 216 18.48 -23.11 -7.06
CA SER A 216 18.25 -22.52 -5.73
C SER A 216 16.93 -21.76 -5.65
N LEU A 217 16.51 -21.11 -6.74
CA LEU A 217 15.19 -20.47 -6.86
C LEU A 217 14.07 -21.50 -6.82
N CYS A 218 14.27 -22.64 -7.50
CA CYS A 218 13.30 -23.73 -7.49
C CYS A 218 13.19 -24.38 -6.10
N SER A 219 14.32 -24.54 -5.38
CA SER A 219 14.33 -25.15 -4.04
C SER A 219 13.80 -24.21 -2.95
N SER A 220 14.09 -22.91 -3.00
CA SER A 220 13.53 -21.93 -2.05
C SER A 220 12.01 -21.80 -2.17
N TRP A 221 11.45 -22.20 -3.31
CA TRP A 221 10.01 -22.20 -3.60
C TRP A 221 9.33 -23.56 -3.35
N GLY A 222 9.99 -24.49 -2.63
CA GLY A 222 9.38 -25.74 -2.18
C GLY A 222 9.13 -26.78 -3.28
N VAL A 223 9.88 -26.73 -4.39
CA VAL A 223 9.73 -27.69 -5.50
C VAL A 223 10.62 -28.90 -5.25
N SER A 224 10.04 -30.01 -4.80
CA SER A 224 10.67 -31.31 -4.98
C SER A 224 10.71 -31.67 -6.47
N PRO A 225 11.79 -32.26 -7.00
CA PRO A 225 11.86 -32.70 -8.39
C PRO A 225 10.85 -33.85 -8.58
N CYS A 226 9.68 -33.53 -9.13
CA CYS A 226 8.68 -34.55 -9.43
C CYS A 226 9.13 -35.32 -10.69
N ALA A 227 9.65 -36.53 -10.47
CA ALA A 227 10.17 -37.45 -11.50
C ALA A 227 9.12 -37.97 -12.50
N ARG A 228 7.95 -37.31 -12.63
CA ARG A 228 6.79 -37.83 -13.37
C ARG A 228 6.46 -37.06 -14.66
N CYS A 229 7.26 -36.06 -15.03
CA CYS A 229 7.06 -35.28 -16.27
C CYS A 229 7.88 -35.74 -17.48
N CYS A 230 8.73 -36.78 -17.35
CA CYS A 230 9.58 -37.29 -18.44
C CYS A 230 9.11 -38.64 -19.04
N SER A 231 7.80 -38.91 -19.08
CA SER A 231 7.29 -40.03 -19.89
C SER A 231 6.77 -39.48 -21.23
N PRO A 232 7.23 -39.99 -22.38
CA PRO A 232 6.67 -39.60 -23.68
C PRO A 232 5.21 -40.07 -23.78
N PRO A 233 4.35 -39.34 -24.50
CA PRO A 233 2.96 -39.76 -24.69
C PRO A 233 2.95 -41.05 -25.52
N SER A 234 2.18 -42.05 -25.05
CA SER A 234 1.77 -43.22 -25.82
C SER A 234 0.71 -42.86 -26.85
#